data_AF-A0A9P7F6W0-F1
#
_entry.id   AF-A0A9P7F6W0-F1
#
_cell.length_a   1.000
_cell.length_b   1.000
_cell.length_c   1.000
_cell.angle_alpha   90.00
_cell.angle_beta   90.00
_cell.angle_gamma   90.00
#
_symmetry.space_group_name_H-M   'P 1'
#
loop_
_entity.id
_entity.type
_entity.pdbx_description
1 polymer ?
#
loop_
_entity_poly.entity_id
_entity_poly.type
_entity_poly.pdbx_seq_one_letter_code
_entity_poly.pdbx_strand_id
1 'polypeptide(L)'
;DIARYSKLISPKDTGHNEQREAKLLERCPPSHEGPMLVDMPATILDSSGAIITWYLPDALTDDTQVSTDLLAPTLEKSVKANGNWQTNQERFKQGSENVGSTSGCINISPAWYQQGHEHLSDPDVSASLKGPSSENILKAIARPAAIASAALRVMHPEQYFAGLRTFSNLGEKAVTKDLPQMPETLQYWASVFNTLS
;
A
#
# COMPACT_ATOMS: atom_id res chain seq x y z
N ASP A 1 17.63 -9.30 10.99
CA ASP A 1 16.57 -10.34 10.87
C ASP A 1 15.23 -9.69 11.19
N ILE A 2 14.38 -9.53 10.19
CA ILE A 2 13.08 -8.87 10.34
C ILE A 2 12.07 -9.78 11.06
N ALA A 3 12.19 -11.10 10.89
CA ALA A 3 11.35 -12.07 11.58
C ALA A 3 11.68 -12.11 13.08
N ARG A 4 12.96 -11.99 13.44
CA ARG A 4 13.38 -11.83 14.84
C ARG A 4 12.86 -10.53 15.43
N TYR A 5 12.98 -9.42 14.71
CA TYR A 5 12.46 -8.12 15.16
C TYR A 5 10.95 -8.17 15.39
N SER A 6 10.19 -8.73 14.44
CA SER A 6 8.73 -8.88 14.53
C SER A 6 8.27 -9.68 15.76
N LYS A 7 9.03 -10.69 16.18
CA LYS A 7 8.74 -11.47 17.41
C LYS A 7 9.04 -10.71 18.69
N LEU A 8 9.89 -9.68 18.63
CA LEU A 8 10.29 -8.91 19.80
C LEU A 8 9.38 -7.71 20.06
N ILE A 9 8.69 -7.20 19.03
CA ILE A 9 7.76 -6.08 19.14
C ILE A 9 6.38 -6.54 19.61
N SER A 10 5.75 -5.71 20.43
CA SER A 10 4.38 -5.87 20.93
C SER A 10 3.47 -4.82 20.30
N PRO A 11 2.15 -5.06 20.16
CA PRO A 11 1.19 -4.03 19.74
C PRO A 11 1.20 -2.76 20.59
N LYS A 12 1.78 -2.80 21.80
CA LYS A 12 1.93 -1.66 22.72
C LYS A 12 3.24 -0.88 22.52
N ASP A 13 4.17 -1.38 21.72
CA ASP A 13 5.41 -0.68 21.41
C ASP A 13 5.09 0.42 20.38
N THR A 14 5.08 1.68 20.85
CA THR A 14 4.68 2.84 20.04
C THR A 14 5.84 3.55 19.35
N GLY A 15 7.08 3.08 19.53
CA GLY A 15 8.28 3.78 19.05
C GLY A 15 8.73 4.96 19.90
N HIS A 16 8.00 5.32 20.97
CA HIS A 16 8.30 6.50 21.80
C HIS A 16 9.04 6.17 23.11
N ASN A 17 9.21 4.89 23.43
CA ASN A 17 9.91 4.46 24.64
C ASN A 17 11.38 4.22 24.33
N GLU A 18 12.22 5.22 24.56
CA GLU A 18 13.65 5.18 24.26
C GLU A 18 14.38 3.97 24.86
N GLN A 19 14.05 3.59 26.10
CA GLN A 19 14.68 2.43 26.75
C GLN A 19 14.31 1.11 26.07
N ARG A 20 13.07 1.02 25.57
CA ARG A 20 12.59 -0.12 24.81
C ARG A 20 13.26 -0.18 23.43
N GLU A 21 13.33 0.95 22.74
CA GLU A 21 14.00 1.06 21.44
C GLU A 21 15.48 0.72 21.53
N ALA A 22 16.19 1.21 22.56
CA ALA A 22 17.59 0.87 22.80
C ALA A 22 17.82 -0.64 22.99
N LYS A 23 16.93 -1.32 23.73
CA LYS A 23 16.99 -2.78 23.91
C LYS A 23 16.68 -3.54 22.62
N LEU A 24 15.77 -3.02 21.79
CA LEU A 24 15.48 -3.61 20.49
C LEU A 24 16.67 -3.46 19.53
N LEU A 25 17.31 -2.30 19.54
CA LEU A 25 18.49 -2.01 18.73
C LEU A 25 19.68 -2.90 19.10
N GLU A 26 19.95 -3.08 20.40
CA GLU A 26 21.00 -4.00 20.87
C GLU A 26 20.75 -5.44 20.40
N ARG A 27 19.47 -5.87 20.44
CA ARG A 27 19.08 -7.22 20.02
C ARG A 27 19.01 -7.37 18.51
N CYS A 28 18.79 -6.31 17.76
CA CYS A 28 18.61 -6.31 16.31
C CYS A 28 19.39 -5.13 15.70
N PRO A 29 20.73 -5.18 15.73
CA PRO A 29 21.54 -4.09 15.22
C PRO A 29 21.40 -3.99 13.69
N PRO A 30 21.40 -2.78 13.12
CA PRO A 30 21.44 -2.58 11.68
C PRO A 30 22.78 -3.10 11.13
N SER A 31 22.79 -3.45 9.85
CA SER A 31 24.00 -3.94 9.18
C SER A 31 24.97 -2.83 8.78
N HIS A 32 24.56 -1.57 8.87
CA HIS A 32 25.39 -0.39 8.65
C HIS A 32 25.11 0.68 9.71
N GLU A 33 26.10 1.51 10.01
CA GLU A 33 25.92 2.69 10.86
C GLU A 33 25.41 3.87 10.03
N GLY A 34 24.42 4.59 10.57
CA GLY A 34 23.84 5.78 9.93
C GLY A 34 22.95 5.47 8.71
N PRO A 35 22.39 6.50 8.05
CA PRO A 35 21.57 6.33 6.86
C PRO A 35 22.44 5.90 5.66
N MET A 36 22.00 4.87 4.93
CA MET A 36 22.58 4.47 3.65
C MET A 36 21.73 5.04 2.52
N LEU A 37 22.35 5.84 1.65
CA LEU A 37 21.70 6.27 0.41
C LEU A 37 21.77 5.12 -0.60
N VAL A 38 20.62 4.79 -1.18
CA VAL A 38 20.50 3.78 -2.25
C VAL A 38 19.98 4.51 -3.48
N ASP A 39 20.84 4.66 -4.49
CA ASP A 39 20.56 5.38 -5.75
C ASP A 39 20.58 4.45 -6.98
N MET A 40 21.09 3.22 -6.83
CA MET A 40 21.12 2.18 -7.86
C MET A 40 20.20 1.01 -7.49
N PRO A 41 19.69 0.25 -8.49
CA PRO A 41 18.86 -0.92 -8.21
C PRO A 41 19.50 -1.86 -7.19
N ALA A 42 18.78 -2.17 -6.12
CA ALA A 42 19.32 -2.92 -4.98
C ALA A 42 18.29 -3.89 -4.39
N THR A 43 18.81 -5.02 -3.91
CA THR A 43 18.04 -5.96 -3.07
C THR A 43 18.52 -5.81 -1.63
N ILE A 44 17.60 -5.38 -0.76
CA ILE A 44 17.86 -5.25 0.67
C ILE A 44 17.41 -6.55 1.34
N LEU A 45 18.37 -7.26 1.91
CA LEU A 45 18.15 -8.52 2.61
C LEU A 45 18.19 -8.29 4.12
N ASP A 46 17.46 -9.12 4.85
CA ASP A 46 17.69 -9.27 6.27
C ASP A 46 18.88 -10.22 6.53
N SER A 47 19.29 -10.35 7.79
CA SER A 47 20.42 -11.21 8.17
C SER A 47 20.17 -12.72 7.99
N SER A 48 18.96 -13.15 7.63
CA SER A 48 18.66 -14.53 7.25
C SER A 48 18.73 -14.75 5.73
N GLY A 49 18.93 -13.68 4.94
CA GLY A 49 18.90 -13.70 3.49
C GLY A 49 17.50 -13.52 2.91
N ALA A 50 16.48 -13.23 3.73
CA ALA A 50 15.14 -12.93 3.25
C ALA A 50 15.11 -11.51 2.65
N ILE A 51 14.45 -11.36 1.50
CA ILE A 51 14.27 -10.05 0.88
C ILE A 51 13.33 -9.21 1.74
N ILE A 52 13.80 -8.05 2.21
CA ILE A 52 12.96 -7.06 2.90
C ILE A 52 12.33 -6.13 1.86
N THR A 53 13.17 -5.60 0.97
CA THR A 53 12.79 -4.58 0.00
C THR A 53 13.62 -4.71 -1.26
N TRP A 54 12.97 -4.53 -2.41
CA TRP A 54 13.65 -4.17 -3.66
C TRP A 54 13.55 -2.67 -3.87
N TYR A 55 14.70 -2.04 -4.11
CA TYR A 55 14.76 -0.68 -4.62
C TYR A 55 15.03 -0.76 -6.12
N LEU A 56 14.06 -0.36 -6.93
CA LEU A 56 14.12 -0.45 -8.39
C LEU A 56 13.75 0.92 -8.99
N PRO A 57 14.72 1.85 -9.09
CA PRO A 57 14.49 3.14 -9.73
C PRO A 57 14.13 2.93 -11.20
N ASP A 58 13.19 3.74 -11.70
CA ASP A 58 12.73 3.74 -13.09
C ASP A 58 12.26 2.37 -13.63
N ALA A 59 11.79 1.48 -12.74
CA ALA A 59 11.33 0.15 -13.11
C ALA A 59 9.97 0.15 -13.84
N LEU A 60 9.23 1.25 -13.75
CA LEU A 60 7.96 1.44 -14.46
C LEU A 60 8.22 2.24 -15.73
N THR A 61 7.70 1.76 -16.85
CA THR A 61 7.74 2.48 -18.13
C THR A 61 6.93 3.77 -18.06
N ASP A 62 7.26 4.76 -18.89
CA ASP A 62 6.52 6.02 -19.01
C ASP A 62 5.02 5.79 -19.16
N ASP A 63 4.59 4.86 -20.03
CA ASP A 63 3.17 4.52 -20.19
C ASP A 63 2.48 4.06 -18.89
N THR A 64 3.21 3.34 -18.05
CA THR A 64 2.69 2.84 -16.76
C THR A 64 2.64 3.97 -15.74
N GLN A 65 3.62 4.89 -15.76
CA GLN A 65 3.63 6.09 -14.93
C GLN A 65 2.51 7.06 -15.34
N VAL A 66 2.32 7.31 -16.64
CA VAL A 66 1.23 8.14 -17.18
C VAL A 66 -0.15 7.58 -16.83
N SER A 67 -0.29 6.26 -16.74
CA SER A 67 -1.53 5.66 -16.25
C SER A 67 -1.87 6.11 -14.82
N THR A 68 -0.87 6.40 -13.99
CA THR A 68 -1.10 6.96 -12.64
C THR A 68 -1.48 8.45 -12.64
N ASP A 69 -1.16 9.21 -13.70
CA ASP A 69 -1.63 10.60 -13.86
C ASP A 69 -3.16 10.68 -13.99
N LEU A 70 -3.82 9.59 -14.41
CA LEU A 70 -5.28 9.49 -14.40
C LEU A 70 -5.87 9.57 -12.99
N LEU A 71 -5.05 9.39 -11.95
CA LEU A 71 -5.43 9.59 -10.55
C LEU A 71 -5.37 11.05 -10.11
N ALA A 72 -4.72 11.94 -10.88
CA ALA A 72 -4.50 13.33 -10.52
C ALA A 72 -5.78 14.06 -10.07
N PRO A 73 -6.93 13.96 -10.77
CA PRO A 73 -8.15 14.64 -10.33
C PRO A 73 -8.67 14.12 -8.98
N THR A 74 -8.43 12.85 -8.66
CA THR A 74 -8.84 12.24 -7.38
C THR A 74 -7.89 12.65 -6.26
N LEU A 75 -6.59 12.72 -6.55
CA LEU A 75 -5.57 13.21 -5.65
C LEU A 75 -5.80 14.69 -5.29
N GLU A 76 -6.04 15.55 -6.27
CA GLU A 76 -6.29 16.99 -6.04
C GLU A 76 -7.50 17.22 -5.15
N LYS A 77 -8.60 16.50 -5.41
CA LYS A 77 -9.84 16.58 -4.60
C LYS A 77 -9.65 16.18 -3.14
N SER A 78 -8.62 15.38 -2.84
CA SER A 78 -8.33 14.97 -1.47
C SER A 78 -7.76 16.13 -0.63
N VAL A 79 -7.12 17.12 -1.28
CA VAL A 79 -6.46 18.24 -0.62
C VAL A 79 -7.47 19.29 -0.20
N LYS A 80 -7.37 19.75 1.05
CA LYS A 80 -8.30 20.68 1.69
C LYS A 80 -7.53 21.74 2.47
N ALA A 81 -7.95 23.01 2.38
CA ALA A 81 -7.35 24.11 3.13
C ALA A 81 -7.36 23.86 4.65
N ASN A 82 -8.48 23.37 5.19
CA ASN A 82 -8.63 23.00 6.60
C ASN A 82 -8.79 21.48 6.77
N GLY A 83 -7.96 20.71 6.07
CA GLY A 83 -7.97 19.26 6.15
C GLY A 83 -7.46 18.72 7.48
N ASN A 84 -7.68 17.43 7.71
CA ASN A 84 -7.04 16.70 8.80
C ASN A 84 -5.56 16.43 8.48
N TRP A 85 -4.89 15.63 9.31
CA TRP A 85 -3.48 15.34 9.14
C TRP A 85 -3.10 14.69 7.79
N GLN A 86 -4.04 14.07 7.07
CA GLN A 86 -3.84 13.43 5.76
C GLN A 86 -4.23 14.30 4.57
N THR A 87 -5.10 15.29 4.78
CA THR A 87 -5.76 16.05 3.70
C THR A 87 -5.43 17.55 3.74
N ASN A 88 -4.77 18.03 4.79
CA ASN A 88 -4.42 19.44 4.93
C ASN A 88 -3.38 19.85 3.87
N GLN A 89 -3.72 20.89 3.10
CA GLN A 89 -2.87 21.45 2.05
C GLN A 89 -1.45 21.83 2.52
N GLU A 90 -1.30 22.32 3.75
CA GLU A 90 -0.01 22.72 4.32
C GLU A 90 0.96 21.54 4.53
N ARG A 91 0.46 20.30 4.46
CA ARG A 91 1.26 19.07 4.63
C ARG A 91 1.78 18.50 3.32
N PHE A 92 1.31 19.01 2.19
CA PHE A 92 1.81 18.62 0.88
C PHE A 92 2.90 19.60 0.46
N LYS A 93 3.99 19.06 -0.10
CA LYS A 93 4.96 19.90 -0.79
C LYS A 93 4.24 20.54 -1.97
N GLN A 94 4.38 21.86 -2.13
CA GLN A 94 4.06 22.49 -3.40
C GLN A 94 5.06 21.93 -4.42
N GLY A 95 4.55 21.29 -5.48
CA GLY A 95 5.41 20.66 -6.48
C GLY A 95 6.43 21.66 -7.00
N SER A 96 7.69 21.24 -7.15
CA SER A 96 8.64 22.05 -7.93
C SER A 96 8.18 22.07 -9.38
N GLU A 97 8.33 23.18 -10.08
CA GLU A 97 7.94 23.35 -11.50
C GLU A 97 8.45 22.23 -12.44
N ASN A 98 9.47 21.47 -12.03
CA ASN A 98 10.13 20.41 -12.80
C ASN A 98 9.70 18.98 -12.46
N VAL A 99 8.80 18.77 -11.48
CA VAL A 99 8.31 17.44 -11.11
C VAL A 99 6.79 17.49 -11.10
N GLY A 100 6.18 17.00 -12.18
CA GLY A 100 4.73 16.95 -12.38
C GLY A 100 3.98 15.99 -11.44
N SER A 101 4.36 15.93 -10.16
CA SER A 101 3.69 15.08 -9.17
C SER A 101 2.48 15.81 -8.60
N THR A 102 1.29 15.29 -8.89
CA THR A 102 0.06 15.80 -8.30
C THR A 102 0.01 15.50 -6.80
N SER A 103 -0.12 16.54 -5.98
CA SER A 103 -0.27 16.41 -4.53
C SER A 103 -1.64 15.87 -4.15
N GLY A 104 -1.66 14.95 -3.19
CA GLY A 104 -2.89 14.40 -2.64
C GLY A 104 -2.66 13.08 -1.92
N CYS A 105 -3.74 12.52 -1.41
CA CYS A 105 -3.79 11.21 -0.79
C CYS A 105 -5.01 10.46 -1.32
N ILE A 106 -4.82 9.19 -1.66
CA ILE A 106 -5.91 8.31 -2.10
C ILE A 106 -5.81 7.01 -1.32
N ASN A 107 -6.94 6.43 -0.94
CA ASN A 107 -6.97 5.11 -0.32
C ASN A 107 -8.00 4.27 -1.07
N ILE A 108 -7.49 3.34 -1.88
CA ILE A 108 -8.29 2.47 -2.72
C ILE A 108 -8.28 1.08 -2.10
N SER A 109 -9.46 0.53 -1.84
CA SER A 109 -9.55 -0.81 -1.28
C SER A 109 -10.87 -1.49 -1.62
N PRO A 110 -10.84 -2.79 -1.96
CA PRO A 110 -12.05 -3.59 -2.06
C PRO A 110 -12.70 -3.92 -0.71
N ALA A 111 -11.94 -4.05 0.40
CA ALA A 111 -12.50 -4.50 1.69
C ALA A 111 -11.68 -4.14 2.95
N TRP A 112 -10.98 -3.00 2.97
CA TRP A 112 -10.09 -2.60 4.07
C TRP A 112 -10.79 -1.88 5.20
N TYR A 113 -11.73 -0.98 4.89
CA TYR A 113 -12.27 -0.04 5.88
C TYR A 113 -12.88 -0.76 7.10
N GLN A 114 -13.41 -1.98 6.94
CA GLN A 114 -13.91 -2.79 8.05
C GLN A 114 -12.84 -3.28 9.04
N GLN A 115 -11.56 -3.37 8.67
CA GLN A 115 -10.52 -3.90 9.58
C GLN A 115 -10.33 -3.07 10.85
N GLY A 116 -10.79 -1.81 10.86
CA GLY A 116 -10.71 -0.92 12.02
C GLY A 116 -11.99 -0.83 12.86
N HIS A 117 -13.06 -1.55 12.51
CA HIS A 117 -14.34 -1.45 13.21
C HIS A 117 -14.65 -2.68 14.06
N GLU A 118 -15.05 -2.46 15.31
CA GLU A 118 -15.42 -3.52 16.26
C GLU A 118 -16.69 -4.29 15.86
N HIS A 119 -17.47 -3.74 14.92
CA HIS A 119 -18.71 -4.36 14.44
C HIS A 119 -18.43 -5.16 13.16
N LEU A 120 -18.83 -6.43 13.17
CA LEU A 120 -18.86 -7.29 11.98
C LEU A 120 -19.84 -6.72 10.94
N SER A 121 -19.35 -5.81 10.11
CA SER A 121 -20.06 -5.33 8.92
C SER A 121 -19.65 -6.18 7.71
N ASP A 122 -20.58 -6.32 6.77
CA ASP A 122 -20.26 -6.94 5.49
C ASP A 122 -19.19 -6.10 4.76
N PRO A 123 -18.28 -6.75 4.00
CA PRO A 123 -17.16 -6.06 3.36
C PRO A 123 -17.67 -5.04 2.34
N ASP A 124 -16.96 -3.93 2.21
CA ASP A 124 -17.40 -2.80 1.39
C ASP A 124 -16.19 -2.09 0.78
N VAL A 125 -16.40 -1.58 -0.42
CA VAL A 125 -15.36 -0.91 -1.21
C VAL A 125 -15.10 0.49 -0.63
N SER A 126 -13.88 0.99 -0.78
CA SER A 126 -13.53 2.31 -0.28
C SER A 126 -14.31 3.40 -1.00
N ALA A 127 -14.49 4.55 -0.34
CA ALA A 127 -15.24 5.68 -0.92
C ALA A 127 -14.65 6.15 -2.27
N SER A 128 -13.34 6.03 -2.48
CA SER A 128 -12.67 6.36 -3.73
C SER A 128 -13.09 5.47 -4.92
N LEU A 129 -13.67 4.30 -4.64
CA LEU A 129 -14.22 3.38 -5.64
C LEU A 129 -15.75 3.45 -5.74
N LYS A 130 -16.40 4.32 -4.97
CA LYS A 130 -17.84 4.53 -5.07
C LYS A 130 -18.11 5.63 -6.09
N GLY A 131 -18.54 5.25 -7.29
CA GLY A 131 -19.00 6.19 -8.30
C GLY A 131 -18.48 5.89 -9.71
N PRO A 132 -18.85 6.72 -10.70
CA PRO A 132 -18.64 6.43 -12.13
C PRO A 132 -17.17 6.42 -12.56
N SER A 133 -16.26 6.94 -11.73
CA SER A 133 -14.82 6.97 -12.02
C SER A 133 -14.06 5.74 -11.53
N SER A 134 -14.71 4.82 -10.79
CA SER A 134 -14.05 3.68 -10.15
C SER A 134 -13.39 2.74 -11.17
N GLU A 135 -14.09 2.42 -12.26
CA GLU A 135 -13.58 1.56 -13.32
C GLU A 135 -12.33 2.14 -13.98
N ASN A 136 -12.33 3.45 -14.28
CA ASN A 136 -11.18 4.13 -14.88
C ASN A 136 -9.98 4.13 -13.93
N ILE A 137 -10.20 4.39 -12.64
CA ILE A 137 -9.18 4.33 -11.60
C ILE A 137 -8.60 2.90 -11.51
N LEU A 138 -9.46 1.88 -11.46
CA LEU A 138 -9.03 0.49 -11.35
C LEU A 138 -8.24 0.03 -12.57
N LYS A 139 -8.67 0.40 -13.78
CA LYS A 139 -7.95 0.12 -15.03
C LYS A 139 -6.59 0.83 -15.08
N ALA A 140 -6.54 2.09 -14.64
CA ALA A 140 -5.33 2.89 -14.58
C ALA A 140 -4.27 2.26 -13.66
N ILE A 141 -4.68 1.74 -12.50
CA ILE A 141 -3.75 1.13 -11.53
C ILE A 141 -3.51 -0.37 -11.75
N ALA A 142 -4.27 -1.03 -12.63
CA ALA A 142 -4.21 -2.48 -12.78
C ALA A 142 -2.80 -2.98 -13.14
N ARG A 143 -2.14 -2.34 -14.11
CA ARG A 143 -0.80 -2.72 -14.53
C ARG A 143 0.26 -2.54 -13.43
N PRO A 144 0.43 -1.36 -12.81
CA PRO A 144 1.41 -1.21 -11.73
C PRO A 144 1.08 -2.11 -10.52
N ALA A 145 -0.20 -2.32 -10.19
CA ALA A 145 -0.62 -3.24 -9.13
C ALA A 145 -0.26 -4.71 -9.43
N ALA A 146 -0.41 -5.15 -10.68
CA ALA A 146 -0.02 -6.49 -11.12
C ALA A 146 1.50 -6.69 -11.01
N ILE A 147 2.30 -5.68 -11.38
CA ILE A 147 3.77 -5.72 -11.25
C ILE A 147 4.16 -5.85 -9.78
N ALA A 148 3.58 -5.03 -8.90
CA ALA A 148 3.82 -5.13 -7.46
C ALA A 148 3.44 -6.51 -6.90
N SER A 149 2.32 -7.09 -7.36
CA SER A 149 1.90 -8.43 -6.97
C SER A 149 2.85 -9.52 -7.48
N ALA A 150 3.34 -9.39 -8.71
CA ALA A 150 4.33 -10.31 -9.27
C ALA A 150 5.65 -10.25 -8.50
N ALA A 151 6.11 -9.05 -8.13
CA ALA A 151 7.26 -8.87 -7.26
C ALA A 151 7.04 -9.54 -5.90
N LEU A 152 5.85 -9.36 -5.29
CA LEU A 152 5.52 -10.01 -4.01
C LEU A 152 5.53 -11.54 -4.13
N ARG A 153 5.07 -12.11 -5.23
CA ARG A 153 5.14 -13.57 -5.45
C ARG A 153 6.58 -14.10 -5.38
N VAL A 154 7.55 -13.31 -5.83
CA VAL A 154 8.97 -13.67 -5.78
C VAL A 154 9.56 -13.43 -4.39
N MET A 155 9.31 -12.27 -3.79
CA MET A 155 9.88 -11.88 -2.50
C MET A 155 9.26 -12.66 -1.33
N HIS A 156 7.94 -12.83 -1.34
CA HIS A 156 7.14 -13.40 -0.24
C HIS A 156 5.99 -14.28 -0.79
N PRO A 157 6.29 -15.48 -1.32
CA PRO A 157 5.29 -16.34 -1.96
C PRO A 157 4.13 -16.71 -1.02
N GLU A 158 4.39 -16.99 0.26
CA GLU A 158 3.33 -17.31 1.23
C GLU A 158 2.33 -16.17 1.39
N GLN A 159 2.82 -14.93 1.47
CA GLN A 159 1.98 -13.74 1.58
C GLN A 159 1.18 -13.51 0.30
N TYR A 160 1.80 -13.70 -0.86
CA TYR A 160 1.12 -13.63 -2.16
C TYR A 160 -0.06 -14.62 -2.23
N PHE A 161 0.17 -15.90 -1.88
CA PHE A 161 -0.90 -16.91 -1.89
C PHE A 161 -1.96 -16.67 -0.82
N ALA A 162 -1.59 -16.12 0.35
CA ALA A 162 -2.55 -15.68 1.34
C ALA A 162 -3.46 -14.57 0.80
N GLY A 163 -2.89 -13.57 0.11
CA GLY A 163 -3.64 -12.52 -0.55
C GLY A 163 -4.62 -13.07 -1.59
N LEU A 164 -4.17 -13.96 -2.47
CA LEU A 164 -5.05 -14.61 -3.46
C LEU A 164 -6.24 -15.33 -2.81
N ARG A 165 -6.02 -16.10 -1.74
CA ARG A 165 -7.10 -16.75 -1.00
C ARG A 165 -8.08 -15.75 -0.40
N THR A 166 -7.58 -14.64 0.16
CA THR A 166 -8.43 -13.57 0.68
C THR A 166 -9.34 -13.02 -0.42
N PHE A 167 -8.82 -12.83 -1.63
CA PHE A 167 -9.61 -12.36 -2.77
C PHE A 167 -10.64 -13.36 -3.28
N SER A 168 -10.30 -14.65 -3.33
CA SER A 168 -11.26 -15.72 -3.64
C SER A 168 -12.41 -15.73 -2.63
N ASN A 169 -12.09 -15.70 -1.33
CA ASN A 169 -13.10 -15.68 -0.26
C ASN A 169 -13.96 -14.41 -0.33
N LEU A 170 -13.37 -13.26 -0.68
CA LEU A 170 -14.10 -12.01 -0.83
C LEU A 170 -15.09 -12.06 -2.00
N GLY A 171 -14.71 -12.68 -3.12
CA GLY A 171 -15.61 -12.92 -4.25
C GLY A 171 -16.78 -13.85 -3.90
N GLU A 172 -16.52 -14.96 -3.20
CA GLU A 172 -17.58 -15.86 -2.71
C GLU A 172 -18.53 -15.15 -1.76
N LYS A 173 -17.99 -14.35 -0.83
CA LYS A 173 -18.79 -13.56 0.11
C LYS A 173 -19.62 -12.51 -0.60
N ALA A 174 -19.08 -11.87 -1.64
CA ALA A 174 -19.81 -10.88 -2.44
C ALA A 174 -21.06 -11.48 -3.10
N VAL A 175 -20.95 -12.70 -3.65
CA VAL A 175 -22.11 -13.43 -4.22
C VAL A 175 -23.10 -13.82 -3.13
N THR A 176 -22.60 -14.40 -2.03
CA THR A 176 -23.46 -14.90 -0.93
C THR A 176 -24.26 -13.78 -0.24
N LYS A 177 -23.69 -12.57 -0.20
CA LYS A 177 -24.25 -11.40 0.48
C LYS A 177 -24.89 -10.38 -0.46
N ASP A 178 -24.93 -10.66 -1.76
CA ASP A 178 -25.44 -9.76 -2.80
C ASP A 178 -24.84 -8.34 -2.70
N LEU A 179 -23.51 -8.26 -2.77
CA LEU A 179 -22.75 -7.02 -2.66
C LEU A 179 -22.39 -6.50 -4.06
N PRO A 180 -23.25 -5.73 -4.76
CA PRO A 180 -23.10 -5.47 -6.20
C PRO A 180 -21.80 -4.75 -6.58
N GLN A 181 -21.29 -3.85 -5.74
CA GLN A 181 -20.07 -3.07 -6.03
C GLN A 181 -18.78 -3.89 -5.89
N MET A 182 -18.84 -5.01 -5.15
CA MET A 182 -17.66 -5.82 -4.86
C MET A 182 -17.20 -6.62 -6.10
N PRO A 183 -18.05 -7.40 -6.81
CA PRO A 183 -17.64 -8.08 -8.04
C PRO A 183 -17.10 -7.13 -9.11
N GLU A 184 -17.73 -5.97 -9.29
CA GLU A 184 -17.29 -4.93 -10.24
C GLU A 184 -15.88 -4.42 -9.90
N THR A 185 -15.61 -4.19 -8.62
CA THR A 185 -14.28 -3.79 -8.16
C THR A 185 -13.26 -4.92 -8.35
N LEU A 186 -13.61 -6.13 -7.94
CA LEU A 186 -12.72 -7.30 -7.99
C LEU A 186 -12.35 -7.69 -9.43
N GLN A 187 -13.23 -7.42 -10.40
CA GLN A 187 -12.97 -7.68 -11.82
C GLN A 187 -11.71 -6.96 -12.33
N TYR A 188 -11.45 -5.74 -11.84
CA TYR A 188 -10.33 -4.91 -12.27
C TYR A 188 -9.22 -4.79 -11.21
N TRP A 189 -9.42 -5.39 -10.03
CA TRP A 189 -8.44 -5.36 -8.96
C TRP A 189 -7.27 -6.31 -9.24
N ALA A 190 -6.16 -5.75 -9.68
CA ALA A 190 -4.98 -6.53 -10.08
C ALA A 190 -3.94 -6.71 -8.95
N SER A 191 -4.26 -6.34 -7.71
CA SER A 191 -3.37 -6.48 -6.55
C SER A 191 -3.74 -7.66 -5.67
N VAL A 192 -2.75 -8.36 -5.10
CA VAL A 192 -2.98 -9.30 -3.99
C VAL A 192 -3.05 -8.62 -2.63
N PHE A 193 -2.77 -7.31 -2.56
CA PHE A 193 -3.05 -6.48 -1.40
C PHE A 193 -4.51 -6.03 -1.42
N ASN A 194 -5.12 -5.93 -0.25
CA ASN A 194 -6.47 -5.42 -0.08
C ASN A 194 -6.54 -3.89 0.02
N THR A 195 -5.41 -3.19 -0.12
CA THR A 195 -5.35 -1.72 -0.09
C THR A 195 -4.22 -1.23 -0.99
N LEU A 196 -4.46 -0.13 -1.68
CA LEU A 196 -3.48 0.69 -2.37
C LEU A 196 -3.65 2.14 -1.89
N SER A 197 -2.54 2.78 -1.52
CA SER A 197 -2.50 4.09 -0.87
C SER A 197 -1.43 4.96 -1.48
#